data_AF-A0A1B9IE65-F1
#
_entry.id   AF-A0A1B9IE65-F1
#
_cell.length_a   1.000
_cell.length_b   1.000
_cell.length_c   1.000
_cell.angle_alpha   90.00
_cell.angle_beta   90.00
_cell.angle_gamma   90.00
#
_symmetry.space_group_name_H-M   'P 1'
#
loop_
_entity.id
_entity.type
_entity.pdbx_description
1 polymer ?
#
loop_
_entity_poly.entity_id
_entity_poly.type
_entity_poly.pdbx_seq_one_letter_code
_entity_poly.pdbx_strand_id
1 'polypeptide(L)'
;MSAFSRFLYLISSIYFLPLILGSAASQYHLDVNKASSSCFVECHSRLEYTIEIPGTGSNGFTWITKNCQQEQWINLMSTCLPTVCSSAPDVAYAIEYGENFCRRAGVEVKIPLPENYANSANGSYFNSAEYLASSSSPTLAVQRGLLYCGLISLMGSISLLL
;
A
#
# COMPACT_ATOMS: atom_id res chain seq x y z
N MET A 1 -14.74 10.77 -38.77
CA MET A 1 -14.22 9.84 -37.73
C MET A 1 -15.18 8.66 -37.62
N SER A 2 -14.70 7.44 -37.84
CA SER A 2 -15.56 6.25 -37.78
C SER A 2 -15.93 5.91 -36.33
N ALA A 3 -17.03 5.17 -36.13
CA ALA A 3 -17.43 4.66 -34.81
C ALA A 3 -16.32 3.82 -34.14
N PHE A 4 -15.52 3.12 -34.96
CA PHE A 4 -14.35 2.35 -34.53
C PHE A 4 -13.24 3.24 -33.95
N SER A 5 -12.96 4.39 -34.58
CA SER A 5 -12.00 5.36 -34.04
C SER A 5 -12.47 5.93 -32.69
N ARG A 6 -13.77 6.20 -32.52
CA ARG A 6 -14.33 6.70 -31.24
C ARG A 6 -14.24 5.65 -30.13
N PHE A 7 -14.47 4.38 -30.46
CA PHE A 7 -14.35 3.26 -29.53
C PHE A 7 -12.89 3.05 -29.06
N LEU A 8 -11.93 3.16 -29.97
CA LEU A 8 -10.49 3.08 -29.64
C LEU A 8 -10.03 4.22 -28.73
N TYR A 9 -10.51 5.46 -28.94
CA TYR A 9 -10.22 6.59 -28.06
C TYR A 9 -10.78 6.38 -26.64
N LEU A 10 -12.00 5.85 -26.51
CA LEU A 10 -12.62 5.55 -25.22
C LEU A 10 -11.85 4.47 -24.44
N ILE A 11 -11.41 3.41 -25.12
CA ILE A 11 -10.60 2.36 -24.49
C ILE A 11 -9.23 2.91 -24.06
N SER A 12 -8.58 3.74 -24.89
CA SER A 12 -7.31 4.38 -24.52
C SER A 12 -7.43 5.32 -23.32
N SER A 13 -8.57 6.02 -23.14
CA SER A 13 -8.79 6.86 -21.95
C SER A 13 -8.97 6.07 -20.64
N ILE A 14 -9.41 4.81 -20.71
CA ILE A 14 -9.59 3.96 -19.52
C ILE A 14 -8.25 3.44 -19.00
N TYR A 15 -7.26 3.22 -19.86
CA TYR A 15 -5.91 2.77 -19.47
C TYR A 15 -5.01 3.88 -18.87
N PHE A 16 -5.48 5.13 -18.88
CA PHE A 16 -4.77 6.28 -18.29
C PHE A 16 -5.36 6.78 -16.98
N LEU A 17 -6.42 6.16 -16.45
CA LEU A 17 -6.82 6.40 -15.06
C LEU A 17 -5.69 5.85 -14.19
N PRO A 18 -4.90 6.71 -13.51
CA PRO A 18 -3.99 6.19 -12.53
C PRO A 18 -4.88 5.51 -11.49
N LEU A 19 -4.59 4.26 -11.16
CA LEU A 19 -5.05 3.69 -9.90
C LEU A 19 -4.30 4.49 -8.82
N ILE A 20 -4.85 5.65 -8.48
CA ILE A 20 -4.25 6.59 -7.53
C ILE A 20 -4.40 5.95 -6.15
N LEU A 21 -3.39 5.19 -5.73
CA LEU A 21 -3.31 4.57 -4.40
C LEU A 21 -2.45 5.45 -3.50
N GLY A 22 -3.08 6.23 -2.62
CA GLY A 22 -2.36 7.09 -1.68
C GLY A 22 -1.38 6.33 -0.79
N SER A 23 -0.29 7.00 -0.39
CA SER A 23 0.70 6.47 0.55
C SER A 23 1.17 7.58 1.50
N ALA A 24 0.87 7.41 2.78
CA ALA A 24 1.39 8.23 3.86
C ALA A 24 2.92 8.17 3.90
N ALA A 25 3.53 7.01 3.67
CA ALA A 25 4.98 6.90 3.59
C ALA A 25 5.56 7.84 2.52
N SER A 26 4.95 7.88 1.34
CA SER A 26 5.36 8.80 0.27
C SER A 26 5.09 10.27 0.63
N GLN A 27 3.91 10.58 1.16
CA GLN A 27 3.51 11.94 1.55
C GLN A 27 4.46 12.56 2.57
N TYR A 28 4.97 11.76 3.50
CA TYR A 28 5.85 12.21 4.59
C TYR A 28 7.32 11.78 4.40
N HIS A 29 7.68 11.31 3.20
CA HIS A 29 9.05 10.88 2.86
C HIS A 29 9.66 9.82 3.80
N LEU A 30 8.82 8.90 4.27
CA LEU A 30 9.20 7.79 5.15
C LEU A 30 9.56 6.54 4.32
N ASP A 31 10.55 5.79 4.81
CA ASP A 31 10.92 4.49 4.25
C ASP A 31 10.38 3.38 5.16
N VAL A 32 9.37 2.64 4.68
CA VAL A 32 8.74 1.51 5.40
C VAL A 32 9.72 0.37 5.74
N ASN A 33 10.94 0.39 5.20
CA ASN A 33 11.99 -0.58 5.56
C ASN A 33 12.89 -0.11 6.70
N LYS A 34 12.95 1.20 6.97
CA LYS A 34 13.91 1.78 7.91
C LYS A 34 13.25 2.53 9.06
N ALA A 35 12.10 3.15 8.80
CA ALA A 35 11.32 3.83 9.82
C ALA A 35 10.22 2.88 10.30
N SER A 36 10.28 2.50 11.58
CA SER A 36 9.23 1.71 12.21
C SER A 36 8.08 2.60 12.65
N SER A 37 6.84 2.20 12.35
CA SER A 37 5.67 2.80 13.00
C SER A 37 5.60 2.36 14.46
N SER A 38 5.59 3.32 15.39
CA SER A 38 5.50 3.05 16.83
C SER A 38 4.16 2.41 17.21
N CYS A 39 3.05 2.93 16.69
CA CYS A 39 1.73 2.37 16.98
C CYS A 39 1.53 0.99 16.34
N PHE A 40 2.16 0.69 15.20
CA PHE A 40 2.22 -0.70 14.70
C PHE A 40 2.94 -1.61 15.69
N VAL A 41 4.13 -1.25 16.16
CA VAL A 41 4.93 -2.08 17.08
C VAL A 41 4.16 -2.34 18.37
N GLU A 42 3.51 -1.31 18.91
CA GLU A 42 2.68 -1.43 20.10
C GLU A 42 1.49 -2.37 19.87
N CYS A 43 0.74 -2.19 18.79
CA CYS A 43 -0.36 -3.09 18.46
C CYS A 43 0.12 -4.53 18.27
N HIS A 44 1.20 -4.74 17.52
CA HIS A 44 1.74 -6.07 17.28
C HIS A 44 2.14 -6.78 18.59
N SER A 45 2.77 -6.05 19.52
CA SER A 45 3.14 -6.61 20.83
C SER A 45 1.92 -6.93 21.70
N ARG A 46 0.82 -6.19 21.61
CA ARG A 46 -0.42 -6.59 22.32
C ARG A 46 -1.02 -7.88 21.72
N LEU A 47 -0.91 -8.05 20.41
CA LEU A 47 -1.50 -9.17 19.68
C LEU A 47 -0.75 -10.48 19.91
N GLU A 48 0.58 -10.47 20.05
CA GLU A 48 1.34 -11.69 20.38
C GLU A 48 0.93 -12.32 21.71
N TYR A 49 0.48 -11.51 22.68
CA TYR A 49 -0.06 -12.02 23.95
C TYR A 49 -1.53 -12.46 23.85
N THR A 50 -2.24 -12.06 22.80
CA THR A 50 -3.68 -12.32 22.63
C THR A 50 -3.95 -13.51 21.71
N ILE A 51 -3.13 -13.69 20.67
CA ILE A 51 -3.31 -14.70 19.65
C ILE A 51 -2.30 -15.82 19.88
N GLU A 52 -2.77 -17.05 20.01
CA GLU A 52 -1.92 -18.24 19.97
C GLU A 52 -1.72 -18.70 18.52
N ILE A 53 -0.49 -19.08 18.13
CA ILE A 53 -0.28 -19.74 16.83
C ILE A 53 -0.67 -21.22 16.96
N PRO A 54 -1.63 -21.71 16.14
CA PRO A 54 -2.09 -23.09 16.20
C PRO A 54 -0.94 -24.11 16.18
N GLY A 55 -0.94 -25.02 17.14
CA GLY A 55 0.06 -26.09 17.26
C GLY A 55 1.34 -25.72 17.99
N THR A 56 1.46 -24.50 18.52
CA THR A 56 2.66 -24.05 19.24
C THR A 56 2.41 -23.71 20.72
N GLY A 57 1.16 -23.53 21.14
CA GLY A 57 0.83 -23.15 22.52
C GLY A 57 1.24 -21.72 22.90
N SER A 58 1.75 -20.93 21.96
CA SER A 58 2.27 -19.58 22.20
C SER A 58 2.28 -18.75 20.91
N ASN A 59 2.73 -17.50 21.01
CA ASN A 59 3.06 -16.66 19.87
C ASN A 59 4.23 -15.76 20.27
N GLY A 60 4.91 -15.17 19.29
CA GLY A 60 5.95 -14.21 19.54
C GLY A 60 6.18 -13.30 18.33
N PHE A 61 6.70 -12.11 18.63
CA PHE A 61 6.98 -11.04 17.68
C PHE A 61 7.79 -11.50 16.46
N THR A 62 8.71 -12.46 16.66
CA THR A 62 9.61 -12.95 15.60
C THR A 62 8.93 -13.90 14.63
N TRP A 63 7.74 -14.40 14.93
CA TRP A 63 7.02 -15.37 14.09
C TRP A 63 6.20 -14.65 13.01
N ILE A 64 6.87 -13.78 12.26
CA ILE A 64 6.26 -12.83 11.32
C ILE A 64 5.34 -13.54 10.32
N THR A 65 5.87 -14.52 9.58
CA THR A 65 5.09 -15.29 8.59
C THR A 65 3.84 -15.92 9.21
N LYS A 66 3.97 -16.51 10.41
CA LYS A 66 2.84 -17.17 11.09
C LYS A 66 1.79 -16.17 11.54
N ASN A 67 2.20 -15.04 12.10
CA ASN A 67 1.29 -13.96 12.49
C ASN A 67 0.53 -13.43 11.28
N CYS A 68 1.23 -13.07 10.20
CA CYS A 68 0.64 -12.51 8.98
C CYS A 68 -0.31 -13.47 8.25
N GLN A 69 -0.18 -14.78 8.47
CA GLN A 69 -1.09 -15.80 7.90
C GLN A 69 -2.39 -15.95 8.69
N GLN A 70 -2.48 -15.45 9.92
CA GLN A 70 -3.70 -15.54 10.72
C GLN A 70 -4.67 -14.41 10.37
N GLU A 71 -5.90 -14.76 9.98
CA GLU A 71 -6.97 -13.78 9.76
C GLU A 71 -7.26 -12.96 11.03
N GLN A 72 -7.20 -13.61 12.19
CA GLN A 72 -7.38 -12.96 13.49
C GLN A 72 -6.34 -11.85 13.72
N TRP A 73 -5.11 -12.03 13.27
CA TRP A 73 -4.06 -11.01 13.37
C TRP A 73 -4.41 -9.78 12.54
N ILE A 74 -4.84 -9.98 11.29
CA ILE A 74 -5.24 -8.89 10.39
C ILE A 74 -6.42 -8.11 11.00
N ASN A 75 -7.43 -8.80 11.50
CA ASN A 75 -8.62 -8.19 12.10
C ASN A 75 -8.30 -7.41 13.40
N LEU A 76 -7.43 -7.96 14.24
CA LEU A 76 -7.00 -7.28 15.47
C LEU A 76 -6.09 -6.09 15.19
N MET A 77 -5.20 -6.18 14.19
CA MET A 77 -4.39 -5.04 13.73
C MET A 77 -5.29 -3.93 13.20
N SER A 78 -6.25 -4.27 12.33
CA SER A 78 -7.24 -3.34 11.79
C SER A 78 -7.95 -2.55 12.89
N THR A 79 -8.32 -3.22 13.99
CA THR A 79 -9.03 -2.57 15.11
C THR A 79 -8.10 -1.81 16.06
N CYS A 80 -6.89 -2.32 16.29
CA CYS A 80 -5.94 -1.73 17.23
C CYS A 80 -5.34 -0.42 16.70
N LEU A 81 -4.95 -0.37 15.41
CA LEU A 81 -4.23 0.78 14.85
C LEU A 81 -5.01 2.11 15.03
N PRO A 82 -6.31 2.20 14.71
CA PRO A 82 -7.09 3.42 14.94
C PRO A 82 -7.24 3.83 16.40
N THR A 83 -7.03 2.90 17.33
CA THR A 83 -7.16 3.13 18.78
C THR A 83 -5.86 3.66 19.39
N VAL A 84 -4.71 3.23 18.84
CA VAL A 84 -3.38 3.52 19.40
C VAL A 84 -2.68 4.65 18.64
N CYS A 85 -2.81 4.72 17.32
CA CYS A 85 -2.15 5.76 16.53
C CYS A 85 -2.78 7.14 16.79
N SER A 86 -1.96 8.20 16.71
CA SER A 86 -2.39 9.53 17.16
C SER A 86 -3.20 10.32 16.13
N SER A 87 -3.16 9.92 14.85
CA SER A 87 -3.81 10.64 13.75
C SER A 87 -4.07 9.74 12.55
N ALA A 88 -4.90 10.19 11.60
CA ALA A 88 -5.16 9.44 10.37
C ALA A 88 -3.93 9.17 9.49
N PRO A 89 -3.00 10.13 9.28
CA PRO A 89 -1.71 9.85 8.66
C PRO A 89 -0.89 8.77 9.36
N ASP A 90 -0.90 8.77 10.69
CA ASP A 90 -0.17 7.79 11.51
C ASP A 90 -0.78 6.39 11.37
N VAL A 91 -2.11 6.28 11.35
CA VAL A 91 -2.82 5.03 11.03
C VAL A 91 -2.47 4.53 9.63
N ALA A 92 -2.50 5.40 8.62
CA ALA A 92 -2.18 5.04 7.25
C ALA A 92 -0.74 4.52 7.12
N TYR A 93 0.21 5.23 7.73
CA TYR A 93 1.60 4.81 7.75
C TYR A 93 1.80 3.48 8.50
N ALA A 94 1.08 3.27 9.61
CA ALA A 94 1.13 2.02 10.35
C ALA A 94 0.59 0.83 9.55
N ILE A 95 -0.48 1.04 8.77
CA ILE A 95 -1.00 0.05 7.81
C ILE A 95 0.06 -0.27 6.75
N GLU A 96 0.62 0.75 6.09
CA GLU A 96 1.65 0.57 5.07
C GLU A 96 2.89 -0.15 5.60
N TYR A 97 3.33 0.20 6.82
CA TYR A 97 4.42 -0.47 7.51
C TYR A 97 4.07 -1.93 7.82
N GLY A 98 2.86 -2.21 8.30
CA GLY A 98 2.40 -3.56 8.63
C GLY A 98 2.25 -4.48 7.42
N GLU A 99 1.70 -3.97 6.32
CA GLU A 99 1.63 -4.69 5.04
C GLU A 99 3.04 -4.97 4.50
N ASN A 100 3.96 -3.99 4.59
CA ASN A 100 5.36 -4.20 4.23
C ASN A 100 6.06 -5.21 5.16
N PHE A 101 5.76 -5.19 6.46
CA PHE A 101 6.29 -6.12 7.44
C PHE A 101 5.96 -7.57 7.07
N CYS A 102 4.71 -7.85 6.69
CA CYS A 102 4.30 -9.16 6.18
C CYS A 102 4.91 -9.48 4.82
N ARG A 103 4.96 -8.51 3.90
CA ARG A 103 5.53 -8.69 2.56
C ARG A 103 7.01 -9.10 2.62
N ARG A 104 7.80 -8.52 3.52
CA ARG A 104 9.22 -8.92 3.73
C ARG A 104 9.37 -10.36 4.22
N ALA A 105 8.34 -10.90 4.87
CA ALA A 105 8.29 -12.30 5.29
C ALA A 105 7.63 -13.22 4.25
N GLY A 106 7.37 -12.71 3.03
CA GLY A 106 6.79 -13.46 1.92
C GLY A 106 5.28 -13.64 1.97
N VAL A 107 4.56 -12.85 2.79
CA VAL A 107 3.09 -12.91 2.91
C VAL A 107 2.49 -11.59 2.46
N GLU A 108 1.65 -11.62 1.43
CA GLU A 108 0.85 -10.46 1.05
C GLU A 108 -0.41 -10.41 1.91
N VAL A 109 -0.60 -9.30 2.62
CA VAL A 109 -1.78 -9.03 3.43
C VAL A 109 -2.32 -7.66 3.07
N LYS A 110 -3.62 -7.46 3.32
CA LYS A 110 -4.24 -6.14 3.31
C LYS A 110 -4.87 -5.91 4.68
N ILE A 111 -4.47 -4.84 5.36
CA ILE A 111 -5.05 -4.49 6.66
C ILE A 111 -6.18 -3.49 6.39
N PRO A 112 -7.46 -3.90 6.49
CA PRO A 112 -8.56 -2.99 6.20
C PRO A 112 -8.69 -1.92 7.28
N LEU A 113 -9.26 -0.78 6.92
CA LEU A 113 -9.75 0.16 7.92
C LEU A 113 -11.10 -0.34 8.47
N PRO A 114 -11.30 -0.32 9.79
CA PRO A 114 -12.60 -0.56 10.38
C PRO A 114 -13.65 0.43 9.82
N GLU A 115 -14.85 -0.06 9.53
CA GLU A 115 -15.92 0.73 8.91
C GLU A 115 -16.28 1.97 9.74
N ASN A 116 -16.33 1.84 11.07
CA ASN A 116 -16.58 2.96 11.98
C ASN A 116 -15.50 4.05 11.88
N TYR A 117 -14.24 3.68 11.67
CA TYR A 117 -13.15 4.64 11.49
C TYR A 117 -13.17 5.25 10.09
N ALA A 118 -13.39 4.45 9.06
CA ALA A 118 -13.49 4.90 7.68
C ALA A 118 -14.63 5.93 7.47
N ASN A 119 -15.73 5.77 8.22
CA ASN A 119 -16.87 6.68 8.20
C ASN A 119 -16.75 7.86 9.19
N SER A 120 -15.63 7.97 9.92
CA SER A 120 -15.38 9.06 10.87
C SER A 120 -14.74 10.28 10.20
N ALA A 121 -14.61 11.39 10.93
CA ALA A 121 -13.88 12.56 10.48
C ALA A 121 -12.42 12.23 10.07
N ASN A 122 -11.77 11.31 10.80
CA ASN A 122 -10.41 10.85 10.47
C ASN A 122 -10.37 10.02 9.18
N GLY A 123 -11.47 9.34 8.84
CA GLY A 123 -11.61 8.59 7.59
C GLY A 123 -11.54 9.48 6.34
N SER A 124 -11.87 10.77 6.45
CA SER A 124 -11.79 11.73 5.33
C SER A 124 -10.38 11.86 4.76
N TYR A 125 -9.34 11.67 5.58
CA TYR A 125 -7.94 11.69 5.14
C TYR A 125 -7.69 10.68 4.01
N PHE A 126 -8.23 9.46 4.11
CA PHE A 126 -8.02 8.39 3.13
C PHE A 126 -8.70 8.65 1.79
N ASN A 127 -9.63 9.61 1.76
CA ASN A 127 -10.33 10.08 0.56
C ASN A 127 -9.83 11.46 0.08
N SER A 128 -8.86 12.05 0.78
CA SER A 128 -8.34 13.38 0.46
C SER A 128 -7.53 13.36 -0.84
N ALA A 129 -7.58 14.46 -1.60
CA ALA A 129 -6.85 14.58 -2.85
C ALA A 129 -5.33 14.49 -2.63
N GLU A 130 -4.85 15.03 -1.51
CA GLU A 130 -3.45 15.04 -1.10
C GLU A 130 -2.95 13.63 -0.82
N TYR A 131 -3.69 12.86 -0.01
CA TYR A 131 -3.35 11.48 0.27
C TYR A 131 -3.35 10.66 -1.02
N LEU A 132 -4.40 10.74 -1.84
CA LEU A 132 -4.46 9.99 -3.09
C LEU A 132 -3.29 10.36 -4.02
N ALA A 133 -3.03 11.65 -4.25
CA ALA A 133 -1.93 12.12 -5.11
C ALA A 133 -0.52 11.69 -4.64
N SER A 134 -0.37 11.36 -3.35
CA SER A 134 0.92 10.96 -2.78
C SER A 134 1.47 9.62 -3.28
N SER A 135 0.69 8.83 -4.04
CA SER A 135 1.08 7.54 -4.66
C SER A 135 2.40 7.52 -5.45
N SER A 136 2.99 8.68 -5.73
CA SER A 136 4.24 8.88 -6.47
C SER A 136 5.48 8.54 -5.64
N SER A 137 5.65 7.28 -5.21
CA SER A 137 6.94 6.82 -4.71
C SER A 137 7.96 6.69 -5.87
N PRO A 138 9.22 7.16 -5.74
CA PRO A 138 10.14 7.35 -6.87
C PRO A 138 10.60 6.07 -7.58
N THR A 139 10.43 4.90 -6.98
CA THR A 139 11.01 3.64 -7.47
C THR A 139 10.24 3.01 -8.64
N LEU A 140 8.93 3.25 -8.77
CA LEU A 140 8.11 2.77 -9.90
C LEU A 140 8.19 3.68 -11.13
N ALA A 141 8.41 4.98 -10.94
CA ALA A 141 8.57 5.94 -12.02
C ALA A 141 9.89 5.73 -12.81
N VAL A 142 10.97 5.35 -12.12
CA VAL A 142 12.27 5.08 -12.75
C VAL A 142 12.22 3.87 -13.68
N GLN A 143 11.46 2.82 -13.33
CA GLN A 143 11.37 1.61 -14.15
C GLN A 143 10.48 1.78 -15.39
N ARG A 144 9.40 2.58 -15.30
CA ARG A 144 8.55 2.91 -16.46
C ARG A 144 9.16 3.96 -17.40
N GLY A 145 9.93 4.93 -16.87
CA GLY A 145 10.62 5.95 -17.67
C GLY A 145 11.71 5.38 -18.58
N LEU A 146 12.46 4.38 -18.10
CA LEU A 146 13.50 3.69 -18.88
C LEU A 146 12.92 2.82 -20.00
N LEU A 147 11.78 2.17 -19.78
CA LEU A 147 11.10 1.37 -20.80
C LEU A 147 10.48 2.24 -21.92
N TYR A 148 9.92 3.40 -21.58
CA TYR A 148 9.37 4.33 -22.58
C TYR A 148 10.44 5.04 -23.41
N CYS A 149 11.57 5.44 -22.81
CA CYS A 149 12.67 6.06 -23.58
C CYS A 149 13.39 5.06 -24.51
N GLY A 150 13.47 3.78 -24.11
CA GLY A 150 14.04 2.72 -24.95
C GLY A 150 13.20 2.40 -26.19
N LEU A 151 11.88 2.37 -26.06
CA LEU A 151 10.96 2.06 -27.17
C LEU A 151 10.87 3.19 -28.22
N ILE A 152 10.91 4.45 -27.79
CA ILE A 152 10.89 5.60 -28.73
C ILE A 152 12.21 5.71 -29.50
N SER A 153 13.34 5.38 -28.86
CA SER A 153 14.65 5.40 -29.52
C SER A 153 14.77 4.32 -30.60
N LEU A 154 14.16 3.15 -30.41
CA LEU A 154 14.20 2.07 -31.41
C LEU A 154 13.36 2.39 -32.66
N MET A 155 12.19 3.04 -32.49
CA MET A 155 11.32 3.44 -33.61
C MET A 155 11.89 4.60 -34.44
N GLY A 156 12.68 5.49 -33.81
CA GLY A 156 13.40 6.56 -34.52
C GLY A 156 14.50 6.04 -35.45
N SER A 157 15.21 4.98 -35.06
CA SER A 157 16.27 4.39 -35.87
C SER A 157 15.78 3.54 -37.05
N ILE A 158 14.59 2.96 -36.98
CA ILE A 158 14.01 2.19 -38.11
C ILE A 158 13.49 3.14 -39.21
N SER A 159 13.05 4.34 -38.84
CA SER A 159 12.56 5.36 -39.79
C SER A 159 13.68 6.07 -40.57
N LEU A 160 14.94 5.83 -40.22
CA LEU A 160 16.13 6.35 -40.91
C LEU A 160 16.79 5.33 -41.85
N LEU A 161 16.28 4.09 -41.88
CA LEU A 161 16.82 2.97 -42.66
C LEU A 161 15.81 2.39 -43.68
N LEU A 162 14.68 3.07 -43.91
CA LEU A 162 13.70 2.77 -44.97
C LEU A 162 13.56 3.95 -45.93
#